data_AF-A0A5F1YAS8-F1
#
_entry.id   AF-A0A5F1YAS8-F1
#
_cell.length_a   1.000
_cell.length_b   1.000
_cell.length_c   1.000
_cell.angle_alpha   90.00
_cell.angle_beta   90.00
_cell.angle_gamma   90.00
#
_symmetry.space_group_name_H-M   'P 1'
#
loop_
_entity.id
_entity.type
_entity.pdbx_description
1 polymer ?
#
loop_
_entity_poly.entity_id
_entity_poly.type
_entity_poly.pdbx_seq_one_letter_code
_entity_poly.pdbx_strand_id
1 'polypeptide(L)'
;MTKRNKIIYWVSTLWLSLGMVSTGLVQLLHSKEEVEPILRMGYPEFFLTLLGVWKLLGVIAVLVPKLPLIKEWAYAGFFFAMSGAIFSHVAFGNPIRDLFPASLLLILTVISWYFRPAERKIVVSENPNS
;
A
#
# COMPACT_ATOMS: atom_id res chain seq x y z
N MET A 1 14.98 14.97 12.57
CA MET A 1 15.07 13.70 11.80
C MET A 1 16.43 13.64 11.10
N THR A 2 17.14 12.52 11.14
CA THR A 2 18.45 12.40 10.47
C THR A 2 18.29 12.32 8.95
N LYS A 3 19.29 12.80 8.18
CA LYS A 3 19.30 12.72 6.71
C LYS A 3 19.07 11.28 6.22
N ARG A 4 19.66 10.30 6.91
CA ARG A 4 19.49 8.86 6.65
C ARG A 4 18.03 8.43 6.67
N ASN A 5 17.29 8.76 7.73
CA ASN A 5 15.89 8.34 7.86
C ASN A 5 15.03 8.96 6.73
N LYS A 6 15.33 10.21 6.32
CA LYS A 6 14.64 10.87 5.21
C LYS A 6 14.91 10.18 3.88
N ILE A 7 16.13 9.69 3.65
CA ILE A 7 16.48 8.89 2.45
C ILE A 7 15.72 7.56 2.48
N ILE A 8 15.75 6.82 3.60
CA ILE A 8 15.02 5.55 3.76
C ILE A 8 13.53 5.74 3.47
N TYR A 9 12.94 6.80 4.01
CA TYR A 9 11.55 7.16 3.75
C TYR A 9 11.28 7.36 2.26
N TRP A 10 12.04 8.19 1.56
CA TRP A 10 11.76 8.49 0.16
C TRP A 10 12.01 7.30 -0.76
N VAL A 11 13.08 6.52 -0.50
CA VAL A 11 13.35 5.29 -1.26
C VAL A 11 12.21 4.29 -1.09
N SER A 12 11.81 3.99 0.15
CA SER A 12 10.71 3.05 0.41
C SER A 12 9.37 3.57 -0.14
N THR A 13 9.10 4.86 -0.02
CA THR A 13 7.86 5.48 -0.50
C THR A 13 7.76 5.47 -2.02
N LEU A 14 8.83 5.79 -2.74
CA LEU A 14 8.84 5.77 -4.20
C LEU A 14 8.70 4.35 -4.72
N TRP A 15 9.41 3.38 -4.13
CA TRP A 15 9.30 1.98 -4.51
C TRP A 15 7.90 1.42 -4.23
N LEU A 16 7.36 1.69 -3.04
CA LEU A 16 5.98 1.36 -2.70
C LEU A 16 5.00 1.94 -3.73
N SER A 17 5.18 3.22 -4.08
CA SER A 17 4.31 3.92 -5.04
C SER A 17 4.37 3.27 -6.42
N LEU A 18 5.56 2.92 -6.91
CA LEU A 18 5.74 2.23 -8.19
C LEU A 18 5.02 0.88 -8.20
N GLY A 19 5.19 0.08 -7.14
CA GLY A 19 4.54 -1.24 -7.06
C GLY A 19 3.01 -1.16 -6.90
N MET A 20 2.51 -0.17 -6.15
CA MET A 20 1.07 0.07 -6.01
C MET A 20 0.45 0.58 -7.32
N VAL A 21 1.12 1.47 -8.05
CA VAL A 21 0.68 1.93 -9.37
C VAL A 21 0.70 0.79 -10.37
N SER A 22 1.79 0.02 -10.45
CA SER A 22 1.92 -1.10 -11.38
C SER A 22 0.82 -2.13 -11.16
N THR A 23 0.68 -2.66 -9.93
CA THR A 23 -0.36 -3.66 -9.63
C THR A 23 -1.77 -3.08 -9.72
N GLY A 24 -1.97 -1.81 -9.38
CA GLY A 24 -3.27 -1.13 -9.51
C GLY A 24 -3.69 -0.97 -10.97
N LEU A 25 -2.77 -0.57 -11.85
CA LEU A 25 -3.04 -0.46 -13.29
C LEU A 25 -3.33 -1.82 -13.92
N VAL A 26 -2.57 -2.86 -13.57
CA VAL A 26 -2.84 -4.22 -14.05
C VAL A 26 -4.24 -4.70 -13.66
N GLN A 27 -4.67 -4.41 -12.42
CA GLN A 27 -6.02 -4.70 -11.95
C GLN A 27 -7.10 -3.90 -12.68
N LEU A 28 -6.85 -2.62 -13.00
CA LEU A 28 -7.80 -1.77 -13.72
C LEU A 28 -7.91 -2.10 -15.20
N LEU A 29 -6.80 -2.49 -15.82
CA LEU A 29 -6.74 -2.86 -17.24
C LEU A 29 -7.21 -4.30 -17.48
N HIS A 30 -7.53 -5.04 -16.42
CA HIS A 30 -7.97 -6.44 -16.50
C HIS A 30 -7.02 -7.30 -17.33
N SER A 31 -5.70 -7.15 -17.10
CA SER A 31 -4.70 -7.93 -17.82
C SER A 31 -4.91 -9.42 -17.54
N LYS A 32 -5.24 -10.18 -18.59
CA LYS A 32 -5.69 -11.59 -18.47
C LYS A 32 -4.72 -12.44 -17.66
N GLU A 33 -3.41 -12.27 -17.88
CA GLU A 33 -2.37 -13.07 -17.22
C GLU A 33 -2.35 -12.90 -15.69
N GLU A 34 -2.68 -11.70 -15.19
CA GLU A 34 -2.63 -11.41 -13.75
C GLU A 34 -3.99 -11.48 -13.07
N VAL A 35 -5.07 -11.17 -13.79
CA VAL A 35 -6.42 -11.15 -13.22
C VAL A 35 -7.06 -12.52 -13.19
N GLU A 36 -6.82 -13.37 -14.20
CA GLU A 36 -7.45 -14.69 -14.28
C GLU A 36 -7.12 -15.61 -13.07
N PRO A 37 -5.88 -15.66 -12.56
CA PRO A 37 -5.58 -16.38 -11.32
C PRO A 37 -6.39 -15.87 -10.12
N ILE A 38 -6.62 -14.56 -10.02
CA ILE A 38 -7.34 -13.95 -8.91
C ILE A 38 -8.84 -14.23 -9.02
N LEU A 39 -9.41 -14.20 -10.23
CA LEU A 39 -10.80 -14.60 -10.47
C LEU A 39 -11.03 -16.08 -10.13
N ARG A 40 -10.06 -16.96 -10.42
CA ARG A 40 -10.11 -18.38 -10.03
C ARG A 40 -10.11 -18.60 -8.51
N MET A 41 -9.59 -17.63 -7.73
CA MET A 41 -9.71 -17.62 -6.26
C MET A 41 -11.09 -17.14 -5.78
N GLY A 42 -12.03 -16.86 -6.69
CA GLY A 42 -13.40 -16.46 -6.34
C GLY A 42 -13.58 -14.96 -6.09
N TYR A 43 -12.56 -14.14 -6.31
CA TYR A 43 -12.70 -12.68 -6.25
C TYR A 43 -13.48 -12.18 -7.46
N PRO A 44 -14.50 -11.33 -7.27
CA PRO A 44 -15.25 -10.78 -8.39
C PRO A 44 -14.44 -9.69 -9.11
N GLU A 45 -14.67 -9.52 -10.41
CA GLU A 45 -13.93 -8.58 -11.25
C GLU A 45 -14.04 -7.13 -10.77
N PHE A 46 -15.23 -6.71 -10.32
CA PHE A 46 -15.45 -5.36 -9.77
C PHE A 46 -14.59 -5.08 -8.53
N PHE A 47 -14.26 -6.11 -7.74
CA PHE A 47 -13.40 -5.96 -6.56
C PHE A 47 -11.98 -5.58 -6.95
N LEU A 48 -11.48 -6.13 -8.06
CA LEU A 48 -10.17 -5.77 -8.61
C LEU A 48 -10.14 -4.34 -9.13
N THR A 49 -11.20 -3.94 -9.84
CA THR A 49 -11.37 -2.56 -10.29
C THR A 49 -11.37 -1.61 -9.09
N LEU A 50 -12.18 -1.90 -8.07
CA LEU A 50 -12.26 -1.10 -6.84
C LEU A 50 -10.90 -1.00 -6.14
N LEU A 51 -10.21 -2.13 -5.95
CA LEU A 51 -8.90 -2.18 -5.31
C LEU A 51 -7.84 -1.42 -6.10
N GLY A 52 -7.87 -1.50 -7.42
CA GLY A 52 -6.98 -0.76 -8.31
C GLY A 52 -7.16 0.75 -8.18
N VAL A 53 -8.40 1.25 -8.15
CA VAL A 53 -8.69 2.67 -7.91
C VAL A 53 -8.16 3.11 -6.54
N TRP A 54 -8.44 2.34 -5.48
CA TRP A 54 -7.97 2.65 -4.13
C TRP A 54 -6.45 2.68 -4.02
N LYS A 55 -5.74 1.80 -4.73
CA LYS A 55 -4.28 1.83 -4.79
C LYS A 55 -3.76 3.15 -5.36
N LEU A 56 -4.31 3.60 -6.48
CA LEU A 56 -3.90 4.87 -7.11
C LEU A 56 -4.20 6.07 -6.21
N LEU A 57 -5.38 6.11 -5.60
CA LEU A 57 -5.74 7.16 -4.63
C LEU A 57 -4.81 7.16 -3.41
N GLY A 58 -4.48 5.98 -2.89
CA GLY A 58 -3.53 5.83 -1.79
C GLY A 58 -2.13 6.34 -2.15
N VAL A 59 -1.67 6.08 -3.39
CA VAL A 59 -0.34 6.55 -3.85
C VAL A 59 -0.32 8.07 -3.91
N ILE A 60 -1.37 8.68 -4.48
CA ILE A 60 -1.52 10.13 -4.51
C ILE A 60 -1.48 10.69 -3.09
N ALA A 61 -2.25 10.12 -2.16
CA ALA A 61 -2.28 10.54 -0.76
C ALA A 61 -0.91 10.46 -0.06
N VAL A 62 -0.14 9.38 -0.28
CA VAL A 62 1.17 9.19 0.34
C VAL A 62 2.20 10.19 -0.21
N LEU A 63 2.19 10.46 -1.51
CA LEU A 63 3.15 11.36 -2.16
C LEU A 63 2.85 12.84 -1.86
N VAL A 64 1.58 13.24 -1.91
CA VAL A 64 1.15 14.62 -1.72
C VAL A 64 1.56 15.16 -0.34
N PRO A 65 2.11 16.39 -0.27
CA PRO A 65 2.43 17.03 1.01
C PRO A 65 1.14 17.52 1.72
N LYS A 66 1.22 17.70 3.05
CA LYS A 66 0.20 18.39 3.88
C LYS A 66 -1.17 17.70 4.09
N LEU A 67 -1.31 16.40 3.83
CA LEU A 67 -2.53 15.63 4.12
C LEU A 67 -2.28 14.52 5.16
N PRO A 68 -1.99 14.83 6.44
CA PRO A 68 -1.54 13.83 7.40
C PRO A 68 -2.60 12.76 7.73
N LEU A 69 -3.89 13.12 7.82
CA LEU A 69 -4.96 12.16 8.13
C LEU A 69 -5.20 11.17 6.99
N ILE A 70 -5.37 11.69 5.76
CA ILE A 70 -5.60 10.86 4.55
C ILE A 70 -4.39 9.95 4.31
N LYS A 71 -3.19 10.40 4.69
CA LYS A 71 -1.98 9.60 4.61
C LYS A 71 -2.00 8.40 5.55
N GLU A 72 -2.48 8.56 6.78
CA GLU A 72 -2.69 7.41 7.68
C GLU A 72 -3.71 6.44 7.11
N TRP A 73 -4.80 6.94 6.52
CA TRP A 73 -5.80 6.09 5.87
C TRP A 73 -5.19 5.32 4.69
N ALA A 74 -4.35 5.97 3.89
CA ALA A 74 -3.65 5.32 2.78
C ALA A 74 -2.70 4.23 3.28
N TYR A 75 -1.90 4.50 4.32
CA TYR A 75 -1.00 3.49 4.90
C TYR A 75 -1.78 2.32 5.51
N ALA A 76 -2.86 2.58 6.24
CA ALA A 76 -3.72 1.52 6.78
C ALA A 76 -4.37 0.70 5.67
N GLY A 77 -4.91 1.36 4.64
CA GLY A 77 -5.49 0.70 3.48
C GLY A 77 -4.50 -0.19 2.74
N PHE A 78 -3.27 0.29 2.51
CA PHE A 78 -2.19 -0.51 1.93
C PHE A 78 -1.81 -1.71 2.80
N PHE A 79 -1.71 -1.51 4.10
CA PHE A 79 -1.41 -2.59 5.04
C PHE A 79 -2.48 -3.69 4.98
N PHE A 80 -3.76 -3.33 5.03
CA PHE A 80 -4.86 -4.30 4.97
C PHE A 80 -4.97 -4.96 3.60
N ALA A 81 -4.80 -4.20 2.50
CA ALA A 81 -4.82 -4.76 1.16
C ALA A 81 -3.71 -5.80 0.94
N MET A 82 -2.48 -5.49 1.37
CA MET A 82 -1.34 -6.40 1.17
C MET A 82 -1.40 -7.61 2.12
N SER A 83 -1.79 -7.42 3.39
CA SER A 83 -2.00 -8.55 4.31
C SER A 83 -3.13 -9.46 3.85
N GLY A 84 -4.24 -8.89 3.37
CA GLY A 84 -5.35 -9.66 2.78
C GLY A 84 -4.94 -10.44 1.54
N ALA A 85 -4.11 -9.86 0.67
CA ALA A 85 -3.54 -10.55 -0.49
C ALA A 85 -2.67 -11.74 -0.07
N ILE A 86 -1.77 -11.55 0.91
CA ILE A 86 -0.94 -12.64 1.46
C ILE A 86 -1.82 -13.75 2.04
N PHE A 87 -2.81 -13.39 2.87
CA PHE A 87 -3.74 -14.35 3.47
C PHE A 87 -4.49 -15.14 2.39
N SER A 88 -4.93 -14.47 1.33
CA SER A 88 -5.60 -15.12 0.20
C SER A 88 -4.69 -16.12 -0.48
N HIS A 89 -3.44 -15.76 -0.78
CA HIS A 89 -2.50 -16.71 -1.39
C HIS A 89 -2.25 -17.92 -0.50
N VAL A 90 -2.12 -17.74 0.82
CA VAL A 90 -1.96 -18.84 1.78
C VAL A 90 -3.21 -19.73 1.84
N ALA A 91 -4.41 -19.13 1.92
CA ALA A 91 -5.67 -19.86 2.03
C ALA A 91 -5.95 -20.75 0.80
N PHE A 92 -5.53 -20.31 -0.38
CA PHE A 92 -5.65 -21.06 -1.64
C PHE A 92 -4.45 -21.97 -1.92
N GLY A 93 -3.45 -22.04 -1.04
CA GLY A 93 -2.29 -22.92 -1.19
C GLY A 93 -1.37 -22.54 -2.36
N ASN A 94 -1.34 -21.25 -2.74
CA ASN A 94 -0.50 -20.78 -3.84
C ASN A 94 1.00 -20.85 -3.49
N PRO A 95 1.88 -21.04 -4.49
CA PRO A 95 3.32 -21.09 -4.27
C PRO A 95 3.86 -19.79 -3.68
N ILE A 96 4.96 -19.88 -2.91
CA ILE A 96 5.61 -18.76 -2.21
C ILE A 96 5.94 -17.58 -3.13
N ARG A 97 6.24 -17.85 -4.41
CA ARG A 97 6.54 -16.81 -5.40
C ARG A 97 5.37 -15.83 -5.58
N ASP A 98 4.14 -16.28 -5.39
CA ASP A 98 2.93 -15.45 -5.56
C ASP A 98 2.68 -14.59 -4.31
N LEU A 99 3.23 -14.97 -3.14
CA LEU A 99 3.19 -14.16 -1.92
C LEU A 99 4.20 -13.01 -1.94
N PHE A 100 5.26 -13.14 -2.75
CA PHE A 100 6.39 -12.21 -2.73
C PHE A 100 5.99 -10.76 -3.03
N PRO A 101 5.20 -10.45 -4.09
CA PRO A 101 4.82 -9.07 -4.39
C PRO A 101 4.08 -8.40 -3.24
N ALA A 102 3.07 -9.07 -2.67
CA ALA A 102 2.28 -8.53 -1.56
C ALA A 102 3.13 -8.37 -0.29
N SER A 103 4.03 -9.31 -0.01
CA SER A 103 4.96 -9.25 1.13
C SER A 103 5.94 -8.09 1.02
N LEU A 104 6.54 -7.90 -0.16
CA LEU A 104 7.45 -6.79 -0.42
C LEU A 104 6.75 -5.45 -0.23
N LEU A 105 5.55 -5.29 -0.79
CA LEU A 105 4.78 -4.05 -0.68
C LEU A 105 4.31 -3.79 0.77
N LEU A 106 3.97 -4.83 1.53
CA LEU A 106 3.65 -4.72 2.94
C LEU A 106 4.84 -4.19 3.75
N ILE A 107 6.03 -4.77 3.54
CA ILE A 107 7.27 -4.33 4.20
C ILE A 107 7.59 -2.88 3.84
N LEU A 108 7.51 -2.52 2.55
CA LEU A 108 7.73 -1.14 2.11
C LEU A 108 6.71 -0.17 2.71
N THR A 109 5.45 -0.60 2.86
CA THR A 109 4.40 0.17 3.54
C THR A 109 4.79 0.47 4.98
N VAL A 110 5.20 -0.54 5.75
CA VAL A 110 5.61 -0.38 7.16
C VAL A 110 6.86 0.48 7.28
N ILE A 111 7.87 0.27 6.44
CA ILE A 111 9.12 1.07 6.45
C ILE A 111 8.80 2.53 6.10
N SER A 112 8.03 2.77 5.05
CA SER A 112 7.63 4.12 4.63
C SER A 112 6.84 4.82 5.72
N TRP A 113 5.89 4.12 6.36
CA TRP A 113 5.10 4.66 7.46
C TRP A 113 5.97 4.99 8.68
N TYR A 114 6.84 4.07 9.09
CA TYR A 114 7.68 4.22 10.29
C TYR A 114 8.69 5.36 10.16
N PHE A 115 9.37 5.44 9.02
CA PHE A 115 10.37 6.48 8.75
C PHE A 115 9.76 7.79 8.26
N ARG A 116 8.44 7.97 8.31
CA ARG A 116 7.80 9.20 7.82
C ARG A 116 8.25 10.45 8.61
N PRO A 117 8.61 11.58 7.94
CA PRO A 117 8.98 12.83 8.60
C PRO A 117 7.88 13.39 9.52
N ALA A 118 8.26 14.11 10.57
CA ALA A 118 7.33 14.70 11.54
C ALA A 118 6.30 15.65 10.90
N GLU A 119 6.72 16.44 9.91
CA GLU A 119 5.84 17.33 9.12
C GLU A 119 4.71 16.59 8.39
N ARG A 120 4.84 15.28 8.23
CA ARG A 120 3.85 14.41 7.58
C ARG A 120 3.07 13.58 8.61
N LYS A 121 3.22 13.82 9.92
CA LYS A 121 2.45 13.18 10.99
C LYS A 121 1.33 14.08 11.49
N ILE A 122 0.29 13.48 12.03
CA ILE A 122 -0.77 14.22 12.72
C ILE A 122 -0.11 14.85 13.95
N VAL A 123 -0.17 16.18 14.04
CA VAL A 123 0.26 16.91 15.24
C VAL A 123 -0.91 16.81 16.21
N VAL A 124 -0.78 15.98 17.24
CA VAL A 124 -1.67 16.01 18.39
C VAL A 124 -1.17 17.15 19.26
N SER A 125 -1.92 18.25 19.33
CA SER A 125 -1.64 19.28 20.33
C SER A 125 -1.99 18.68 21.69
N GLU A 126 -0.98 18.37 22.51
CA GLU A 126 -1.20 18.17 23.93
C GLU A 126 -1.77 19.48 24.49
N ASN A 127 -3.00 19.43 25.01
CA ASN A 127 -3.60 20.55 25.70
C ASN A 127 -2.98 20.59 27.11
N PRO A 128 -2.23 21.63 27.50
CA PRO A 128 -1.49 21.64 28.77
C PRO A 128 -2.38 21.77 30.03
N ASN A 129 -3.71 21.64 29.90
CA ASN A 129 -4.69 21.93 30.95
C ASN A 129 -5.66 20.76 31.26
N SER A 130 -5.29 19.49 31.01
CA SER A 130 -6.08 18.33 31.44
C SER A 130 -5.48 17.63 32.65
#